data_AF-A0A258D1N2-F1
#
_entry.id   AF-A0A258D1N2-F1
#
_cell.length_a   1.000
_cell.length_b   1.000
_cell.length_c   1.000
_cell.angle_alpha   90.00
_cell.angle_beta   90.00
_cell.angle_gamma   90.00
#
_symmetry.space_group_name_H-M   'P 1'
#
loop_
_entity.id
_entity.type
_entity.pdbx_description
1 polymer ?
#
loop_
_entity_poly.entity_id
_entity_poly.type
_entity_poly.pdbx_seq_one_letter_code
_entity_poly.pdbx_strand_id
1 'polypeptide(L)' 'MMTAMMTQAPPEGYRPCVGLALFNAQGLVFIGRRANQSLREHVAPGHEWQMPQGGIDKGE' A
#
# COMPACT_ATOMS: atom_id res chain seq x y z
N MET A 1 -11.15 23.18 -3.37
CA MET A 1 -10.20 22.49 -2.48
C MET A 1 -10.97 21.37 -1.79
N MET A 2 -10.67 20.11 -2.09
CA MET A 2 -11.29 18.97 -1.43
C MET A 2 -10.47 18.66 -0.18
N THR A 3 -10.98 19.03 0.99
CA THR A 3 -10.44 18.58 2.27
C THR A 3 -10.70 17.08 2.36
N ALA A 4 -9.65 16.26 2.36
CA ALA A 4 -9.78 14.84 2.64
C ALA A 4 -10.31 14.68 4.07
N MET A 5 -11.50 14.07 4.23
CA MET A 5 -11.97 13.65 5.55
C MET A 5 -11.04 12.53 6.02
N MET A 6 -10.12 12.85 6.93
CA MET A 6 -9.32 11.86 7.64
C MET A 6 -10.25 11.10 8.59
N THR A 7 -10.76 9.96 8.15
CA THR A 7 -11.55 9.05 8.99
C THR A 7 -10.60 8.25 9.88
N GLN A 8 -10.79 8.30 11.22
CA GLN A 8 -9.96 7.55 12.18
C GLN A 8 -10.15 6.02 12.07
N ALA A 9 -11.28 5.55 11.55
CA ALA A 9 -11.57 4.14 11.34
C ALA A 9 -12.20 3.94 9.95
N PRO A 10 -11.96 2.79 9.29
CA PRO A 10 -12.62 2.49 8.02
C PRO A 10 -14.13 2.29 8.21
N PRO A 11 -14.94 2.62 7.20
CA PRO A 11 -16.37 2.31 7.22
C PRO A 11 -16.65 0.82 7.39
N GLU A 12 -17.86 0.48 7.85
CA GLU A 12 -18.30 -0.91 7.98
C GLU A 12 -18.16 -1.68 6.67
N GLY A 13 -17.67 -2.91 6.75
CA GLY A 13 -17.43 -3.78 5.58
C GLY A 13 -16.10 -3.55 4.86
N TYR A 14 -15.29 -2.56 5.25
CA TYR A 14 -13.95 -2.33 4.68
C TYR A 14 -12.85 -2.93 5.55
N ARG A 15 -11.85 -3.54 4.91
CA ARG A 15 -10.64 -4.01 5.59
C ARG A 15 -9.71 -2.83 5.86
N PRO A 16 -9.26 -2.60 7.11
CA PRO A 16 -8.21 -1.62 7.37
C PRO A 16 -6.91 -2.05 6.69
N CYS A 17 -6.30 -1.13 5.96
CA CYS A 17 -5.03 -1.32 5.28
C CYS A 17 -4.12 -0.12 5.52
N VAL A 18 -2.81 -0.33 5.36
CA VAL A 18 -1.79 0.71 5.44
C VAL A 18 -0.85 0.61 4.23
N GLY A 19 -0.41 1.77 3.75
CA GLY A 19 0.63 1.89 2.73
C GLY A 19 1.80 2.72 3.27
N LEU A 20 3.02 2.38 2.87
CA LEU A 20 4.23 3.09 3.29
C LEU A 20 4.92 3.75 2.10
N ALA A 21 5.24 5.04 2.25
CA ALA A 21 6.21 5.72 1.42
C ALA A 21 7.51 5.87 2.23
N LEU A 22 8.52 5.08 1.89
CA LEU A 22 9.81 5.08 2.59
C LEU A 22 10.86 5.81 1.75
N PHE A 23 11.42 6.88 2.30
CA PHE A 23 12.46 7.69 1.66
C PHE A 23 13.80 7.51 2.36
N ASN A 24 14.88 7.47 1.58
CA ASN A 24 16.23 7.55 2.13
C ASN A 24 16.71 9.02 2.27
N ALA A 25 17.86 9.24 2.90
CA ALA A 25 18.41 10.60 3.12
C ALA A 25 18.76 11.36 1.83
N GLN A 26 18.82 10.66 0.69
CA GLN A 26 19.08 11.25 -0.63
C GLN A 26 17.77 11.62 -1.36
N GLY A 27 16.61 11.40 -0.73
CA GLY A 27 15.30 11.69 -1.31
C GLY A 27 14.80 10.62 -2.29
N LEU A 28 15.43 9.45 -2.36
CA LEU A 28 14.95 8.33 -3.17
C LEU A 28 13.88 7.54 -2.41
N VAL A 29 12.90 7.00 -3.12
CA VAL A 29 11.80 6.22 -2.54
C VAL A 29 11.99 4.72 -2.77
N PHE A 30 11.65 3.90 -1.77
CA PHE A 30 11.67 2.46 -1.88
C PHE A 30 10.46 1.96 -2.69
N ILE A 31 10.75 1.31 -3.82
CA ILE A 31 9.79 0.57 -4.65
C ILE A 31 10.23 -0.88 -4.77
N GLY A 32 9.27 -1.80 -4.73
CA GLY A 32 9.50 -3.23 -4.83
C GLY A 32 8.72 -3.85 -5.97
N ARG A 33 9.29 -4.91 -6.55
CA ARG A 33 8.57 -5.85 -7.42
C ARG A 33 8.38 -7.15 -6.67
N ARG A 34 7.17 -7.73 -6.73
CA ARG A 34 6.87 -9.01 -6.06
C ARG A 34 7.86 -10.10 -6.49
N ALA A 35 8.40 -10.83 -5.51
CA ALA A 35 9.36 -11.91 -5.76
C ALA A 35 8.70 -13.15 -6.40
N ASN A 36 7.46 -13.45 -6.00
CA ASN A 36 6.70 -14.56 -6.56
C ASN A 36 5.72 -14.07 -7.63
N GLN A 37 6.09 -14.28 -8.90
CA GLN A 37 5.27 -13.91 -10.07
C GLN A 37 4.08 -14.86 -10.29
N SER A 38 4.00 -15.99 -9.56
CA SER A 38 2.89 -16.95 -9.66
C SER A 38 1.71 -16.66 -8.73
N LEU A 39 1.87 -15.72 -7.78
CA LEU A 39 0.76 -15.28 -6.92
C LEU A 39 -0.17 -14.38 -7.73
N ARG A 40 -1.40 -14.85 -7.88
CA ARG A 40 -2.48 -14.31 -8.71
C ARG A 40 -3.13 -13.04 -8.12
N GLU A 41 -2.36 -12.15 -7.52
CA GLU A 41 -2.81 -10.77 -7.40
C GLU A 41 -2.58 -10.12 -8.76
N HIS A 42 -3.67 -9.68 -9.40
CA HIS A 42 -3.66 -9.10 -10.74
C HIS A 42 -2.86 -7.80 -10.77
N VAL A 43 -1.55 -7.91 -10.91
CA VAL A 43 -0.75 -6.75 -11.30
C VAL A 43 -0.86 -6.64 -12.81
N ALA A 44 -1.44 -5.52 -13.27
CA ALA A 44 -1.51 -5.24 -14.69
C ALA A 44 -0.07 -5.26 -15.27
N PRO A 45 0.15 -5.86 -16.46
CA PRO A 45 1.45 -5.79 -17.11
C PRO A 45 1.93 -4.32 -17.18
N GLY A 46 3.19 -4.08 -16.81
CA GLY A 46 3.78 -2.75 -16.71
C GLY A 46 3.55 -2.01 -15.38
N HIS A 47 2.83 -2.61 -14.41
CA HIS A 47 2.54 -2.01 -13.09
C HIS A 47 3.15 -2.81 -11.93
N GLU A 48 4.23 -3.54 -12.19
CA GLU A 48 4.82 -4.51 -11.26
C GLU A 48 5.56 -3.85 -10.08
N TRP A 49 5.96 -2.59 -10.24
CA TRP A 49 6.67 -1.81 -9.23
C TRP A 49 5.71 -1.00 -8.38
N GLN A 50 5.74 -1.25 -7.08
CA GLN A 50 4.81 -0.65 -6.13
C GLN A 50 5.55 -0.26 -4.85
N MET A 51 5.00 0.72 -4.13
CA MET A 51 5.39 0.96 -2.74
C MET A 51 4.85 -0.16 -1.83
N PRO A 52 5.48 -0.43 -0.67
CA PRO A 52 4.98 -1.42 0.27
C PRO A 52 3.58 -1.07 0.79
N GLN A 53 2.71 -2.07 0.85
CA GLN A 53 1.36 -1.94 1.40
C GLN A 53 0.91 -3.28 1.99
N GLY A 54 -0.06 -3.22 2.89
CA GLY A 54 -0.60 -4.40 3.55
C GLY A 54 -1.87 -4.10 4.33
N GLY A 55 -2.43 -5.15 4.91
CA GLY A 55 -3.50 -5.01 5.88
C GLY A 55 -3.02 -4.66 7.25
N ILE A 56 -3.96 -4.19 8.07
CA ILE A 56 -3.80 -4.12 9.51
C ILE A 56 -4.66 -5.24 10.08
N ASP A 57 -4.04 -6.16 10.81
CA ASP A 57 -4.72 -7.22 11.53
C ASP A 57 -5.14 -6.77 12.93
N LYS A 58 -5.97 -7.55 13.60
CA LYS A 58 -6.55 -7.17 14.89
C LYS A 58 -5.45 -7.11 15.97
N GLY A 59 -5.12 -5.90 16.43
CA GLY A 59 -4.18 -5.67 17.52
C GLY A 59 -2.76 -5.29 17.09
N GLU A 60 -2.52 -5.08 15.79
CA GLU A 60 -1.30 -4.45 15.24
C GLU A 60 -1.29 -2.92 15.40
#